data_AF-A0A7V8WJA2-F1
#
_entry.id   AF-A0A7V8WJA2-F1
#
_cell.length_a   1.000
_cell.length_b   1.000
_cell.length_c   1.000
_cell.angle_alpha   90.00
_cell.angle_beta   90.00
_cell.angle_gamma   90.00
#
_symmetry.space_group_name_H-M   'P 1'
#
loop_
_entity.id
_entity.type
_entity.pdbx_description
1 polymer ?
#
loop_
_entity_poly.entity_id
_entity_poly.type
_entity_poly.pdbx_seq_one_letter_code
_entity_poly.pdbx_strand_id
1 'polypeptide(L)'
;MTRHPFALVIAAGALFTGSLGLLVDLPMKDSLIIAGIAMAAAAVSGALGVALLHAMRNRSAALQATVAVATGTATLAGGTGLAAKAMFISAHDLDALLIVLAAAGAIGIAIAVWFGHKVALSTGSLVDAARRIASGEVVRHIAPLNTRELDELAKELEETSVNLEAARSREAAMEASRRELVAWVSHDLRTPLAG
;
A
#
# COMPACT_ATOMS: atom_id res chain seq x y z
N MET A 1 6.09 -13.24 19.41
CA MET A 1 5.62 -14.32 18.52
C MET A 1 5.11 -13.71 17.22
N THR A 2 6.02 -13.37 16.30
CA THR A 2 5.69 -12.87 14.96
C THR A 2 5.24 -14.05 14.11
N ARG A 3 3.93 -14.34 14.11
CA ARG A 3 3.36 -15.29 13.15
C ARG A 3 3.63 -14.69 11.77
N HIS A 4 4.46 -15.32 10.95
CA HIS A 4 4.68 -14.93 9.57
C HIS A 4 3.45 -15.35 8.75
N PRO A 5 2.48 -14.45 8.47
CA PRO A 5 1.27 -14.82 7.73
C PRO A 5 1.61 -15.41 6.36
N PHE A 6 2.74 -14.99 5.77
CA PHE A 6 3.26 -15.51 4.52
C PHE A 6 3.60 -17.00 4.55
N ALA A 7 4.19 -17.52 5.64
CA ALA A 7 4.52 -18.94 5.74
C ALA A 7 3.27 -19.81 5.77
N LEU A 8 2.20 -19.34 6.43
CA LEU A 8 0.90 -20.00 6.44
C LEU A 8 0.22 -19.98 5.07
N VAL A 9 0.29 -18.86 4.35
CA VAL A 9 -0.28 -18.77 2.99
C VAL A 9 0.47 -19.68 2.01
N ILE A 10 1.81 -19.71 2.07
CA ILE A 10 2.63 -20.60 1.23
C ILE A 10 2.33 -22.08 1.56
N ALA A 11 2.27 -22.44 2.84
CA ALA A 11 1.96 -23.80 3.26
C ALA A 11 0.53 -24.21 2.85
N ALA A 12 -0.45 -23.31 2.99
CA ALA A 12 -1.82 -23.55 2.54
C ALA A 12 -1.91 -23.73 1.02
N GLY A 13 -1.17 -22.93 0.24
CA GLY A 13 -1.11 -23.07 -1.22
C GLY A 13 -0.48 -24.39 -1.68
N ALA A 14 0.59 -24.83 -1.02
CA ALA A 14 1.22 -26.13 -1.30
C ALA A 14 0.28 -27.30 -0.95
N LEU A 15 -0.40 -27.22 0.20
CA LEU A 15 -1.39 -28.22 0.61
C LEU A 15 -2.61 -28.27 -0.32
N PHE A 16 -3.11 -27.11 -0.76
CA PHE A 16 -4.23 -27.00 -1.69
C PHE A 16 -3.89 -27.57 -3.07
N THR A 17 -2.68 -27.32 -3.57
CA THR A 17 -2.20 -27.90 -4.83
C THR A 17 -2.05 -29.42 -4.73
N GLY A 18 -1.52 -29.91 -3.60
CA GLY A 18 -1.40 -31.35 -3.34
C GLY A 18 -2.76 -32.05 -3.18
N SER A 19 -3.73 -31.42 -2.52
CA SER A 19 -5.07 -31.99 -2.34
C SER A 19 -5.86 -32.02 -3.66
N LEU A 20 -5.74 -31.00 -4.50
CA LEU A 20 -6.34 -30.99 -5.84
C LEU A 20 -5.87 -32.16 -6.71
N GLY A 21 -4.59 -32.54 -6.61
CA GLY A 21 -4.05 -33.71 -7.31
C GLY A 21 -4.63 -35.05 -6.86
N LEU A 22 -5.26 -35.11 -5.68
CA LEU A 22 -5.97 -36.30 -5.18
C LEU A 22 -7.44 -36.34 -5.61
N LEU A 23 -8.02 -35.20 -6.00
CA LEU A 23 -9.40 -35.09 -6.48
C LEU A 23 -9.54 -35.35 -7.99
N VAL A 24 -8.45 -35.23 -8.74
CA VAL A 24 -8.43 -35.50 -10.18
C VAL A 24 -7.86 -36.91 -10.38
N ASP A 25 -8.57 -37.77 -11.11
CA ASP A 25 -8.16 -39.15 -11.47
C ASP A 25 -6.97 -39.16 -12.45
N LEU A 26 -5.84 -38.58 -12.04
CA LEU A 26 -4.57 -38.59 -12.78
C LEU A 26 -3.63 -39.64 -12.19
N PRO A 27 -2.80 -40.29 -13.02
CA PRO A 27 -1.73 -41.15 -12.53
C PRO A 27 -0.84 -40.38 -11.55
N MET A 28 -0.50 -41.00 -10.41
CA MET A 28 0.28 -40.35 -9.34
C MET A 28 1.59 -39.72 -9.85
N LYS A 29 2.24 -40.38 -10.83
CA LYS A 29 3.47 -39.89 -11.45
C LYS A 29 3.25 -38.58 -12.24
N ASP A 30 2.16 -38.47 -12.98
CA ASP A 30 1.87 -37.30 -13.81
C ASP A 30 1.42 -36.11 -12.94
N SER A 31 0.65 -36.39 -11.89
CA SER A 31 0.29 -35.40 -10.86
C SER A 31 1.53 -34.82 -10.17
N LEU A 32 2.50 -35.66 -9.80
CA LEU A 32 3.77 -35.21 -9.19
C LEU A 32 4.62 -34.37 -10.15
N ILE A 33 4.67 -34.72 -11.44
CA ILE A 33 5.42 -33.96 -12.45
C ILE A 33 4.80 -32.57 -12.65
N ILE A 34 3.47 -32.50 -12.81
CA ILE A 34 2.74 -31.23 -13.00
C ILE A 34 2.86 -30.35 -11.75
N ALA A 35 2.68 -30.91 -10.56
CA ALA A 35 2.85 -30.20 -9.30
C ALA A 35 4.29 -29.67 -9.13
N GLY A 36 5.29 -30.46 -9.52
CA GLY A 36 6.69 -30.05 -9.50
C GLY A 36 6.98 -28.85 -10.42
N ILE A 37 6.48 -28.89 -11.66
CA ILE A 37 6.62 -27.79 -12.62
C ILE A 37 5.92 -26.52 -12.09
N ALA A 38 4.69 -26.64 -11.59
CA ALA A 38 3.93 -25.53 -11.06
C ALA A 38 4.62 -24.89 -9.85
N MET A 39 5.11 -25.70 -8.91
CA MET A 39 5.84 -25.23 -7.74
C MET A 39 7.17 -24.56 -8.10
N ALA A 40 7.92 -25.11 -9.06
CA ALA A 40 9.17 -24.52 -9.51
C ALA A 40 8.93 -23.15 -10.18
N ALA A 41 7.94 -23.06 -11.06
CA ALA A 41 7.55 -21.80 -11.70
C ALA A 41 7.08 -20.76 -10.67
N ALA A 42 6.31 -21.19 -9.66
CA ALA A 42 5.88 -20.33 -8.55
C ALA A 42 7.04 -19.84 -7.69
N ALA A 43 7.99 -20.71 -7.35
CA ALA A 43 9.15 -20.36 -6.55
C ALA A 43 10.05 -19.33 -7.27
N VAL A 44 10.35 -19.55 -8.55
CA VAL A 44 11.18 -18.64 -9.35
C VAL A 44 10.49 -17.28 -9.52
N SER A 45 9.23 -17.29 -9.94
CA SER A 45 8.48 -16.06 -10.21
C SER A 45 8.22 -15.29 -8.91
N GLY A 46 7.89 -15.99 -7.81
CA GLY A 46 7.71 -15.39 -6.49
C GLY A 46 9.00 -14.77 -5.95
N ALA A 47 10.14 -15.45 -6.07
CA ALA A 47 11.44 -14.91 -5.66
C ALA A 47 11.80 -13.65 -6.46
N LEU A 48 11.58 -13.67 -7.79
CA LEU A 48 11.77 -12.51 -8.64
C LEU A 48 10.86 -11.34 -8.25
N GLY A 49 9.57 -11.61 -7.99
CA GLY A 49 8.63 -10.58 -7.53
C GLY A 49 9.04 -9.94 -6.22
N VAL A 50 9.43 -10.74 -5.22
CA VAL A 50 9.91 -10.23 -3.94
C VAL A 50 11.18 -9.41 -4.12
N ALA A 51 12.13 -9.86 -4.93
CA ALA A 51 13.35 -9.11 -5.23
C ALA A 51 13.04 -7.76 -5.90
N LEU A 52 12.11 -7.74 -6.86
CA LEU A 52 11.68 -6.53 -7.54
C LEU A 52 10.99 -5.55 -6.56
N LEU A 53 10.07 -6.06 -5.74
CA LEU A 53 9.39 -5.25 -4.72
C LEU A 53 10.38 -4.69 -3.69
N HIS A 54 11.36 -5.48 -3.27
CA HIS A 54 12.39 -5.03 -2.34
C HIS A 54 13.28 -3.94 -2.95
N ALA A 55 13.69 -4.09 -4.21
CA ALA A 55 14.43 -3.07 -4.95
C ALA A 55 13.62 -1.76 -5.12
N MET A 56 12.29 -1.86 -5.13
CA MET A 56 11.37 -0.75 -5.35
C MET A 56 10.76 -0.20 -4.05
N ARG A 57 11.35 -0.53 -2.88
CA ARG A 57 10.84 -0.11 -1.55
C ARG A 57 10.62 1.40 -1.38
N ASN A 58 11.36 2.23 -2.13
CA ASN A 58 11.28 3.70 -2.06
C ASN A 58 10.45 4.31 -3.21
N ARG A 59 9.77 3.49 -4.02
CA ARG A 59 8.89 3.95 -5.10
C ARG A 59 7.44 4.02 -4.60
N SER A 60 6.57 4.65 -5.40
CA SER A 60 5.16 4.81 -5.04
C SER A 60 4.47 3.47 -4.79
N ALA A 61 3.51 3.45 -3.86
CA ALA A 61 2.70 2.27 -3.55
C ALA A 61 1.97 1.72 -4.80
N ALA A 62 1.62 2.60 -5.74
CA ALA A 62 1.03 2.23 -7.02
C ALA A 62 1.93 1.30 -7.84
N LEU A 63 3.22 1.61 -7.89
CA LEU A 63 4.19 0.84 -8.65
C LEU A 63 4.47 -0.51 -7.98
N GLN A 64 4.54 -0.54 -6.64
CA GLN A 64 4.65 -1.79 -5.89
C GLN A 64 3.42 -2.69 -6.10
N ALA A 65 2.20 -2.14 -6.03
CA ALA A 65 0.97 -2.90 -6.28
C ALA A 65 0.92 -3.46 -7.71
N THR A 66 1.31 -2.65 -8.70
CA THR A 66 1.39 -3.07 -10.10
C THR A 66 2.37 -4.22 -10.29
N VAL A 67 3.56 -4.12 -9.71
CA VAL A 67 4.59 -5.18 -9.78
C VAL A 67 4.14 -6.45 -9.07
N ALA A 68 3.46 -6.33 -7.93
CA ALA A 68 2.92 -7.48 -7.21
C ALA A 68 1.90 -8.26 -8.07
N VAL A 69 0.96 -7.54 -8.70
CA VAL A 69 -0.05 -8.15 -9.58
C VAL A 69 0.61 -8.72 -10.84
N ALA A 70 1.50 -7.97 -11.49
CA ALA A 70 2.21 -8.43 -12.69
C ALA A 70 3.02 -9.69 -12.43
N THR A 71 3.69 -9.79 -11.27
CA THR A 71 4.43 -11.00 -10.87
C THR A 71 3.47 -12.17 -10.67
N GLY A 72 2.35 -11.97 -9.97
CA GLY A 72 1.33 -13.01 -9.78
C GLY A 72 0.78 -13.52 -11.11
N THR A 73 0.42 -12.60 -12.02
CA THR A 73 -0.02 -12.92 -13.37
C THR A 73 1.04 -13.68 -14.17
N ALA A 74 2.30 -13.25 -14.15
CA ALA A 74 3.39 -13.93 -14.84
C ALA A 74 3.64 -15.34 -14.29
N THR A 75 3.48 -15.50 -12.97
CA THR A 75 3.57 -16.80 -12.29
C THR A 75 2.48 -17.75 -12.78
N LEU A 76 1.23 -17.29 -12.82
CA LEU A 76 0.10 -18.06 -13.34
C LEU A 76 0.30 -18.40 -14.82
N ALA A 77 0.70 -17.41 -15.63
CA ALA A 77 0.95 -17.60 -17.05
C ALA A 77 2.03 -18.63 -17.35
N GLY A 78 3.19 -18.50 -16.69
CA GLY A 78 4.30 -19.42 -16.86
C GLY A 78 3.99 -20.82 -16.33
N GLY A 79 3.45 -20.92 -15.11
CA GLY A 79 3.13 -22.20 -14.47
C GLY A 79 2.08 -23.00 -15.23
N THR A 80 0.96 -22.36 -15.59
CA THR A 80 -0.11 -23.01 -16.35
C THR A 80 0.34 -23.33 -17.77
N GLY A 81 1.09 -22.46 -18.45
CA GLY A 81 1.61 -22.73 -19.79
C GLY A 81 2.60 -23.91 -19.83
N LEU A 82 3.52 -23.98 -18.87
CA LEU A 82 4.46 -25.10 -18.76
C LEU A 82 3.75 -26.41 -18.43
N ALA A 83 2.77 -26.39 -17.53
CA ALA A 83 1.93 -27.55 -17.21
C ALA A 83 1.10 -28.01 -18.42
N ALA A 84 0.45 -27.08 -19.13
CA ALA A 84 -0.33 -27.37 -20.33
C ALA A 84 0.52 -28.02 -21.43
N LYS A 85 1.73 -27.51 -21.65
CA LYS A 85 2.70 -28.10 -22.59
C LYS A 85 3.11 -29.51 -22.17
N ALA A 86 3.31 -29.75 -20.87
CA ALA A 86 3.66 -31.07 -20.33
C ALA A 86 2.51 -32.08 -20.47
N MET A 87 1.26 -31.63 -20.47
CA MET A 87 0.06 -32.46 -20.65
C MET A 87 -0.30 -32.75 -22.13
N PHE A 88 0.62 -32.53 -23.08
CA PHE A 88 0.42 -32.80 -24.52
C PHE A 88 -0.86 -32.15 -25.11
N ILE A 89 -1.20 -30.95 -24.64
CA ILE A 89 -2.29 -30.15 -25.22
C ILE A 89 -1.93 -29.74 -26.67
N SER A 90 -2.91 -29.77 -27.57
CA SER A 90 -2.77 -29.31 -28.97
C SER A 90 -2.22 -27.87 -29.01
N ALA A 91 -1.35 -27.56 -29.97
CA ALA A 91 -0.77 -26.20 -30.10
C ALA A 91 -1.87 -25.11 -30.17
N HIS A 92 -3.01 -25.43 -30.79
CA HIS A 92 -4.15 -24.52 -30.88
C HIS A 92 -4.79 -24.20 -29.52
N ASP A 93 -4.95 -25.21 -28.67
CA ASP A 93 -5.54 -25.06 -27.34
C ASP A 93 -4.58 -24.31 -26.40
N LEU A 94 -3.27 -24.50 -26.57
CA LEU A 94 -2.25 -23.73 -25.87
C LEU A 94 -2.26 -22.25 -26.31
N ASP A 95 -2.37 -21.97 -27.61
CA ASP A 95 -2.48 -20.59 -28.12
C ASP A 95 -3.75 -19.91 -27.57
N ALA A 96 -4.88 -20.61 -27.58
CA ALA A 96 -6.13 -20.11 -27.01
C ALA A 96 -5.99 -19.81 -25.51
N LEU A 97 -5.39 -20.72 -24.74
CA LEU A 97 -5.12 -20.54 -23.31
C LEU A 97 -4.22 -19.32 -23.05
N LEU A 98 -3.13 -19.16 -23.80
CA LEU A 98 -2.21 -18.03 -23.66
C LEU A 98 -2.90 -16.70 -23.96
N ILE A 99 -3.78 -16.65 -24.98
CA ILE A 99 -4.58 -15.45 -25.28
C ILE A 99 -5.49 -15.10 -24.11
N VAL A 100 -6.20 -16.07 -23.53
CA VAL A 100 -7.09 -15.85 -22.37
C VAL A 100 -6.29 -15.34 -21.17
N LEU A 101 -5.13 -15.95 -20.91
CA LEU A 101 -4.28 -15.62 -19.76
C LEU A 101 -3.63 -14.24 -19.92
N ALA A 102 -3.24 -13.88 -21.13
CA ALA A 102 -2.77 -12.54 -21.47
C ALA A 102 -3.87 -11.48 -21.29
N ALA A 103 -5.09 -11.75 -21.77
CA ALA A 103 -6.22 -10.84 -21.62
C ALA A 103 -6.60 -10.63 -20.15
N ALA A 104 -6.76 -11.71 -19.38
CA ALA A 104 -7.05 -11.64 -17.95
C ALA A 104 -5.93 -10.93 -17.17
N GLY A 105 -4.67 -11.22 -17.53
CA GLY A 105 -3.50 -10.56 -16.97
C GLY A 105 -3.47 -9.06 -17.22
N ALA A 106 -3.75 -8.64 -18.45
CA ALA A 106 -3.82 -7.23 -18.82
C ALA A 106 -4.90 -6.47 -18.02
N ILE A 107 -6.09 -7.05 -17.87
CA ILE A 107 -7.18 -6.48 -17.07
C ILE A 107 -6.77 -6.37 -15.59
N GLY A 108 -6.18 -7.43 -15.02
CA GLY A 108 -5.69 -7.42 -13.64
C GLY A 108 -4.66 -6.33 -13.38
N ILE A 109 -3.69 -6.18 -14.30
CA ILE A 109 -2.67 -5.12 -14.24
C ILE A 109 -3.31 -3.74 -14.36
N ALA A 110 -4.26 -3.54 -15.28
CA ALA A 110 -4.96 -2.26 -15.44
C ALA A 110 -5.70 -1.84 -14.17
N ILE A 111 -6.40 -2.78 -13.52
CA ILE A 111 -7.08 -2.55 -12.23
C ILE A 111 -6.06 -2.21 -11.14
N ALA A 112 -4.93 -2.91 -11.08
CA ALA A 112 -3.88 -2.66 -10.10
C ALA A 112 -3.26 -1.26 -10.25
N VAL A 113 -2.98 -0.83 -11.49
CA VAL A 113 -2.48 0.50 -11.81
C VAL A 113 -3.51 1.57 -11.41
N TRP A 114 -4.78 1.37 -11.77
CA TRP A 114 -5.87 2.30 -11.45
C TRP A 114 -6.02 2.47 -9.93
N PHE A 115 -6.11 1.36 -9.19
CA PHE A 115 -6.23 1.36 -7.72
C PHE A 115 -4.99 2.00 -7.07
N GLY A 116 -3.79 1.61 -7.53
CA GLY A 116 -2.54 2.15 -7.07
C GLY A 116 -2.45 3.67 -7.23
N HIS A 117 -2.81 4.18 -8.42
CA HIS A 117 -2.81 5.62 -8.70
C HIS A 117 -3.80 6.36 -7.81
N LYS A 118 -5.01 5.82 -7.65
CA LYS A 118 -6.04 6.36 -6.74
C LYS A 118 -5.55 6.46 -5.29
N VAL A 119 -4.90 5.43 -4.76
CA VAL A 119 -4.33 5.46 -3.40
C VAL A 119 -3.19 6.50 -3.31
N ALA A 120 -2.29 6.54 -4.29
CA ALA A 120 -1.16 7.48 -4.29
C ALA A 120 -1.61 8.95 -4.29
N LEU A 121 -2.66 9.28 -5.05
CA LEU A 121 -3.28 10.62 -5.03
C LEU A 121 -3.82 10.95 -3.64
N SER A 122 -4.53 10.01 -3.00
CA SER A 122 -5.13 10.20 -1.67
C SER A 122 -4.07 10.47 -0.60
N THR A 123 -3.00 9.67 -0.59
CA THR A 123 -1.85 9.89 0.31
C THR A 123 -1.15 11.21 0.01
N GLY A 124 -1.03 11.60 -1.27
CA GLY A 124 -0.49 12.89 -1.67
C GLY A 124 -1.26 14.07 -1.05
N SER A 125 -2.59 14.02 -1.09
CA SER A 125 -3.46 15.03 -0.47
C SER A 125 -3.24 15.15 1.05
N LEU A 126 -3.07 14.03 1.75
CA LEU A 126 -2.78 14.02 3.19
C LEU A 126 -1.40 14.61 3.51
N VAL A 127 -0.38 14.27 2.72
CA VAL A 127 0.97 14.83 2.86
C VAL A 127 0.96 16.33 2.62
N ASP A 128 0.21 16.80 1.62
CA ASP A 128 0.05 18.22 1.34
C ASP A 128 -0.66 18.95 2.48
N ALA A 129 -1.79 18.41 2.98
CA ALA A 129 -2.47 18.93 4.15
C ALA A 129 -1.54 19.03 5.37
N ALA A 130 -0.75 17.98 5.66
CA ALA A 130 0.21 18.00 6.75
C ALA A 130 1.29 19.08 6.58
N ARG A 131 1.78 19.29 5.35
CA ARG A 131 2.74 20.37 5.04
C ARG A 131 2.12 21.75 5.24
N ARG A 132 0.86 21.94 4.84
CA ARG A 132 0.12 23.19 5.05
C ARG A 132 -0.06 23.50 6.54
N ILE A 133 -0.45 22.50 7.33
CA ILE A 133 -0.52 22.62 8.80
C ILE A 133 0.84 23.00 9.40
N ALA A 134 1.92 22.36 8.94
CA ALA A 134 3.29 22.65 9.38
C ALA A 134 3.72 24.09 9.02
N SER A 135 3.29 24.61 7.86
CA SER A 135 3.50 26.02 7.47
C SER A 135 2.66 27.02 8.26
N GLY A 136 1.69 26.53 9.02
CA GLY A 136 0.87 27.29 9.94
C GLY A 136 -0.56 27.56 9.46
N GLU A 137 -0.93 27.05 8.29
CA GLU A 137 -2.30 27.11 7.79
C GLU A 137 -3.24 26.23 8.62
N VAL A 138 -4.51 26.63 8.67
CA VAL A 138 -5.57 25.86 9.30
C VAL A 138 -6.31 25.08 8.22
N VAL A 139 -6.14 23.76 8.24
CA VAL A 139 -6.79 22.84 7.31
C VAL A 139 -8.02 22.26 8.02
N ARG A 140 -9.21 22.69 7.59
CA ARG A 140 -10.50 22.26 8.17
C ARG A 140 -11.24 21.23 7.33
N HIS A 141 -10.82 21.05 6.08
CA HIS A 141 -11.43 20.10 5.17
C HIS A 141 -10.42 19.56 4.17
N ILE A 142 -10.33 18.24 4.11
CA ILE A 142 -9.63 17.44 3.14
C ILE A 142 -10.71 16.69 2.36
N ALA A 143 -10.62 16.72 1.03
CA ALA A 143 -11.60 16.05 0.18
C ALA A 143 -11.66 14.54 0.50
N PRO A 144 -12.84 13.90 0.34
CA PRO A 144 -13.00 12.48 0.60
C PRO A 144 -11.96 11.62 -0.13
N LEU A 145 -11.39 10.66 0.59
CA LEU A 145 -10.33 9.76 0.16
C LEU A 145 -10.90 8.39 -0.16
N ASN A 146 -10.12 7.60 -0.90
CA ASN A 146 -10.65 6.37 -1.50
C ASN A 146 -10.80 5.19 -0.54
N THR A 147 -10.32 5.31 0.71
CA THR A 147 -10.48 4.29 1.74
C THR A 147 -10.92 4.91 3.06
N ARG A 148 -11.64 4.12 3.84
CA ARG A 148 -12.16 4.55 5.15
C ARG A 148 -11.04 4.92 6.10
N GLU A 149 -9.96 4.15 6.12
CA GLU A 149 -8.81 4.39 6.99
C GLU A 149 -8.10 5.71 6.65
N LEU A 150 -8.03 6.06 5.36
CA LEU A 150 -7.48 7.33 4.93
C LEU A 150 -8.42 8.50 5.29
N ASP A 151 -9.73 8.33 5.14
CA ASP A 151 -10.72 9.32 5.58
C ASP A 151 -10.69 9.55 7.09
N GLU A 152 -10.54 8.48 7.89
CA GLU A 152 -10.37 8.58 9.34
C GLU A 152 -9.10 9.35 9.69
N LEU A 153 -7.98 9.08 8.99
CA LEU A 153 -6.74 9.85 9.15
C LEU A 153 -6.90 11.32 8.74
N ALA A 154 -7.67 11.61 7.68
CA ALA A 154 -7.95 12.96 7.23
C ALA A 154 -8.68 13.77 8.32
N LYS A 155 -9.71 13.18 8.94
CA LYS A 155 -10.45 13.79 10.04
C LYS A 155 -9.56 14.06 11.26
N GLU A 156 -8.73 13.10 11.63
CA GLU A 156 -7.77 13.28 12.73
C GLU A 156 -6.79 14.43 12.45
N LEU A 157 -6.35 14.57 11.20
CA LEU A 157 -5.46 15.64 10.77
C LEU A 157 -6.16 17.02 10.77
N GLU A 158 -7.42 17.08 10.34
CA GLU A 158 -8.27 18.27 10.44
C GLU A 158 -8.47 18.71 11.90
N GLU A 159 -8.79 17.77 12.79
CA GLU A 159 -8.94 18.02 14.23
C GLU A 159 -7.63 18.52 14.84
N THR A 160 -6.51 17.87 14.50
CA THR A 160 -5.17 18.29 14.92
C THR A 160 -4.86 19.72 14.47
N SER A 161 -5.26 20.10 13.25
CA SER A 161 -5.06 21.46 12.72
C SER A 161 -5.79 22.51 13.55
N VAL A 162 -7.06 22.26 13.88
CA VAL A 162 -7.87 23.16 14.71
C VAL A 162 -7.31 23.27 16.13
N ASN A 163 -6.89 22.14 16.71
CA ASN A 163 -6.28 22.13 18.04
C ASN A 163 -4.97 22.92 18.09
N LEU A 164 -4.16 22.85 17.02
CA LEU A 164 -2.93 23.62 16.90
C LEU A 164 -3.18 25.12 16.76
N GLU A 165 -4.21 25.53 15.99
CA GLU A 165 -4.67 26.92 15.91
C GLU A 165 -5.04 27.45 17.31
N ALA A 166 -5.87 26.68 18.04
CA ALA A 166 -6.30 27.03 19.38
C ALA A 166 -5.16 27.06 20.41
N ALA A 167 -4.12 26.25 20.23
CA ALA A 167 -2.93 26.30 21.08
C ALA A 167 -2.12 27.57 20.84
N ARG A 168 -1.88 27.93 19.57
CA ARG A 168 -1.15 29.14 19.19
C ARG A 168 -1.86 30.42 19.62
N SER A 169 -3.19 30.47 19.51
CA SER A 169 -3.96 31.64 19.96
C SER A 169 -3.87 31.83 21.48
N ARG A 170 -3.91 30.74 22.25
CA ARG A 170 -3.68 30.76 23.70
C ARG A 170 -2.28 31.23 24.06
N GLU A 171 -1.25 30.74 23.37
CA GLU A 171 0.14 31.17 23.56
C GLU A 171 0.31 32.67 23.27
N ALA A 172 -0.25 33.15 22.16
CA ALA A 172 -0.20 34.57 21.79
C ALA A 172 -0.90 35.47 22.83
N ALA A 173 -2.03 35.03 23.37
CA ALA A 173 -2.74 35.76 24.42
C ALA A 173 -1.93 35.82 25.74
N MET A 174 -1.29 34.72 26.13
CA MET A 174 -0.42 34.67 27.31
C MET A 174 0.80 35.59 27.16
N GLU A 175 1.44 35.57 25.99
CA GLU A 175 2.59 36.43 25.69
C GLU A 175 2.20 37.92 25.63
N ALA A 176 1.00 38.25 25.12
CA ALA A 176 0.47 39.61 25.15
C ALA A 176 0.25 40.11 26.58
N SER A 177 -0.43 39.31 27.42
CA SER A 177 -0.66 39.63 28.83
C SER A 177 0.66 39.80 29.60
N ARG A 178 1.66 38.94 29.33
CA ARG A 178 3.00 39.07 29.91
C ARG A 178 3.65 40.41 29.56
N ARG A 179 3.57 40.83 28.29
CA ARG A 179 4.15 42.11 27.84
C ARG A 179 3.46 43.30 28.48
N GLU A 180 2.13 43.25 28.63
CA GLU A 180 1.35 44.28 29.30
C GLU A 180 1.72 44.40 30.79
N LEU A 181 1.86 43.28 31.50
CA LEU A 181 2.31 43.26 32.89
C LEU A 181 3.71 43.87 33.06
N VAL A 182 4.66 43.54 32.18
CA VAL A 182 6.02 44.12 32.23
C VAL A 182 6.00 45.62 31.96
N ALA A 183 5.18 46.08 31.01
CA ALA A 183 5.03 47.50 30.71
C ALA A 183 4.43 48.27 31.90
N TRP A 184 3.40 47.72 32.53
CA TRP A 184 2.76 48.31 33.71
C TRP A 184 3.72 48.44 34.90
N VAL A 185 4.46 47.36 35.24
CA VAL A 185 5.45 47.39 36.34
C VAL A 185 6.57 48.41 36.06
N SER A 186 7.03 48.50 34.82
CA SER A 186 8.09 49.46 34.44
C SER A 186 7.63 50.91 34.54
N HIS A 187 6.34 51.17 34.30
CA HIS A 187 5.75 52.50 34.45
C HIS A 187 5.75 52.93 35.92
N ASP A 188 5.25 52.07 36.81
CA ASP A 188 5.13 52.36 38.23
C ASP A 188 6.50 52.53 38.92
N LEU A 189 7.52 51.77 38.51
CA LEU A 189 8.87 51.89 39.06
C LEU A 189 9.60 53.17 38.64
N ARG A 190 9.18 53.85 37.56
CA ARG A 190 9.82 55.09 37.09
C ARG A 190 9.30 56.33 37.82
N THR A 191 8.14 56.26 38.47
CA THR A 191 7.43 57.41 39.06
C THR A 191 8.02 57.97 40.38
N PRO A 192 8.64 57.19 41.29
CA PRO A 192 9.20 57.74 42.53
C PRO A 192 10.67 58.19 42.47
N LEU A 193 11.35 58.14 41.32
CA LEU A 193 12.76 58.58 41.18
C LEU A 193 12.94 60.05 40.74
N ALA A 194 11.84 60.81 40.64
CA ALA A 194 11.84 62.23 40.25
C ALA A 194 11.37 63.19 41.36
N GLY A 195 11.21 62.68 42.59
CA GLY A 195 10.87 63.46 43.80
C GLY A 195 11.95 63.34 44.86
#